data_AF-A0A957X6Q1-F1
#
_entry.id   AF-A0A957X6Q1-F1
#
_cell.length_a   1.000
_cell.length_b   1.000
_cell.length_c   1.000
_cell.angle_alpha   90.00
_cell.angle_beta   90.00
_cell.angle_gamma   90.00
#
_symmetry.space_group_name_H-M   'P 1'
#
loop_
_entity.id
_entity.type
_entity.pdbx_description
1 polymer ?
#
loop_
_entity_poly.entity_id
_entity_poly.type
_entity_poly.pdbx_seq_one_letter_code
_entity_poly.pdbx_strand_id
1 'polypeptide(L)' 'FAVDLQLSLRKSGWQLASFDALIAAVALRHKLTLLTTDRDFQAVDGLLTENWLLGLR' A
#
# COMPACT_ATOMS: atom_id res chain seq x y z
N PHE A 1 -8.66 10.95 -5.78
CA PHE A 1 -8.19 9.55 -5.68
C PHE A 1 -6.98 9.40 -4.76
N ALA A 2 -5.78 9.90 -5.09
CA ALA A 2 -4.61 9.75 -4.20
C ALA A 2 -4.73 10.54 -2.88
N VAL A 3 -5.32 11.75 -2.94
CA VAL A 3 -5.59 12.59 -1.76
C VAL A 3 -6.63 11.94 -0.84
N ASP A 4 -7.68 11.33 -1.41
CA ASP A 4 -8.73 10.69 -0.62
C ASP A 4 -8.22 9.47 0.14
N LEU A 5 -7.29 8.70 -0.47
CA LEU A 5 -6.60 7.59 0.19
C LEU A 5 -5.67 8.07 1.30
N GLN A 6 -4.91 9.15 1.06
CA GLN A 6 -4.11 9.77 2.13
C GLN A 6 -4.98 10.23 3.30
N LEU A 7 -6.15 10.82 3.01
CA LEU A 7 -7.08 11.28 4.04
C LEU A 7 -7.71 10.11 4.81
N SER A 8 -8.04 8.99 4.15
CA SER A 8 -8.59 7.80 4.83
C SER A 8 -7.54 7.13 5.73
N LEU A 9 -6.29 7.03 5.27
CA LEU A 9 -5.19 6.45 6.06
C LEU A 9 -4.79 7.32 7.25
N ARG A 10 -4.84 8.65 7.09
CA ARG A 10 -4.66 9.56 8.23
C ARG A 10 -5.76 9.41 9.27
N LYS A 11 -7.01 9.18 8.84
CA LYS A 11 -8.14 8.94 9.75
C LYS A 11 -7.99 7.62 10.54
N SER A 12 -7.26 6.64 10.02
CA SER A 12 -6.94 5.39 10.73
C SER A 12 -5.66 5.49 11.59
N GLY A 13 -5.07 6.68 11.71
CA GLY A 13 -3.87 6.91 12.53
C GLY A 13 -2.56 6.54 11.85
N TRP A 14 -2.57 6.20 10.56
CA TRP A 14 -1.36 5.81 9.82
C TRP A 14 -0.86 6.95 8.93
N GLN A 15 0.43 7.30 9.06
CA GLN A 15 1.07 8.28 8.19
C GLN A 15 1.93 7.57 7.15
N LEU A 16 1.30 7.03 6.10
CA LEU A 16 2.03 6.53 4.93
C LEU A 16 2.83 7.69 4.32
N ALA A 17 4.12 7.51 4.01
CA ALA A 17 4.90 8.54 3.34
C ALA A 17 4.26 8.87 1.99
N SER A 18 4.34 10.13 1.54
CA SER A 18 3.53 10.64 0.43
C SER A 18 3.58 9.80 -0.87
N PHE A 19 4.70 9.10 -1.10
CA PHE A 19 4.88 8.19 -2.23
C PHE A 19 4.21 6.82 -2.03
N ASP A 20 4.23 6.26 -0.83
CA ASP A 20 3.60 4.96 -0.53
C ASP A 20 2.10 5.02 -0.80
N ALA A 21 1.46 6.14 -0.44
CA ALA A 21 0.03 6.31 -0.71
C ALA A 21 -0.26 6.38 -2.21
N LEU A 22 0.65 6.96 -3.00
CA LEU A 22 0.52 6.99 -4.45
C LEU A 22 0.67 5.58 -5.05
N ILE A 23 1.67 4.82 -4.59
CA ILE A 23 1.93 3.44 -5.00
C ILE A 23 0.70 2.56 -4.69
N ALA A 24 0.21 2.62 -3.46
CA ALA A 24 -0.99 1.91 -3.03
C ALA A 24 -2.22 2.28 -3.88
N ALA A 25 -2.42 3.57 -4.16
CA ALA A 25 -3.53 4.04 -4.99
C ALA A 25 -3.47 3.50 -6.42
N VAL A 26 -2.28 3.45 -7.03
CA VAL A 26 -2.08 2.89 -8.38
C VAL A 26 -2.38 1.40 -8.38
N ALA A 27 -1.84 0.65 -7.42
CA ALA A 27 -2.07 -0.78 -7.31
C ALA A 27 -3.55 -1.12 -7.12
N LEU A 28 -4.25 -0.43 -6.22
CA LEU A 28 -5.69 -0.59 -5.99
C LEU A 28 -6.51 -0.28 -7.25
N ARG A 29 -6.26 0.87 -7.89
CA ARG A 29 -7.03 1.31 -9.07
C ARG A 29 -6.95 0.31 -10.22
N HIS A 30 -5.79 -0.31 -10.38
CA HIS A 30 -5.52 -1.23 -11.47
C HIS A 30 -5.60 -2.70 -11.07
N LYS A 31 -6.02 -3.00 -9.82
CA LYS A 31 -6.12 -4.36 -9.27
C LYS A 31 -4.82 -5.16 -9.37
N LEU A 32 -3.69 -4.50 -9.09
CA LEU A 32 -2.36 -5.09 -9.13
C LEU A 32 -1.99 -5.67 -7.76
N THR A 33 -1.04 -6.62 -7.77
CA THR A 33 -0.36 -7.08 -6.56
C THR A 33 0.91 -6.26 -6.34
N LEU A 34 1.04 -5.64 -5.18
CA LEU A 34 2.22 -4.85 -4.82
C LEU A 34 3.31 -5.76 -4.25
N LEU A 35 4.45 -5.83 -4.93
CA LEU A 35 5.64 -6.49 -4.39
C LEU A 35 6.37 -5.53 -3.46
N THR A 36 6.46 -5.87 -2.18
CA THR A 36 7.12 -5.03 -1.18
C THR A 36 7.61 -5.84 0.01
N THR A 37 8.70 -5.37 0.62
CA THR A 37 9.16 -5.86 1.93
C THR A 37 8.57 -5.07 3.09
N ASP A 38 7.93 -3.93 2.78
CA ASP A 38 7.39 -3.02 3.77
C ASP A 38 6.01 -3.51 4.26
N ARG A 39 5.88 -3.62 5.58
CA ARG A 39 4.66 -4.10 6.24
C ARG A 39 3.61 -3.01 6.38
N ASP A 40 3.96 -1.74 6.15
CA ASP A 40 3.03 -0.62 6.29
C ASP A 40 1.87 -0.69 5.28
N PHE A 41 2.10 -1.32 4.12
CA PHE A 41 1.06 -1.54 3.11
C PHE A 41 -0.03 -2.53 3.56
N GLN A 42 0.20 -3.34 4.61
CA GLN A 42 -0.81 -4.26 5.15
C GLN A 42 -2.01 -3.54 5.75
N ALA A 43 -1.86 -2.27 6.13
CA ALA A 43 -2.95 -1.46 6.66
C ALA A 43 -3.84 -0.82 5.59
N VAL A 44 -3.51 -1.02 4.31
CA VAL A 44 -4.32 -0.52 3.20
C VAL A 44 -5.35 -1.59 2.80
N ASP A 45 -6.59 -1.38 3.20
CA ASP A 45 -7.69 -2.30 2.89
C ASP A 45 -7.83 -2.58 1.39
N GLY A 46 -7.92 -3.86 1.03
CA GLY A 46 -8.08 -4.33 -0.34
C GLY A 46 -6.82 -4.33 -1.19
N LEU A 47 -5.67 -3.90 -0.66
CA LEU A 47 -4.40 -3.96 -1.36
C LEU A 47 -3.78 -5.36 -1.24
N LEU A 48 -3.58 -6.04 -2.37
CA LEU A 48 -2.86 -7.30 -2.41
C LEU A 48 -1.34 -7.03 -2.35
N THR A 49 -0.64 -7.74 -1.46
CA THR A 49 0.81 -7.60 -1.30
C THR A 49 1.50 -8.95 -1.27
N GLU A 50 2.71 -9.01 -1.81
CA GLU A 50 3.59 -10.18 -1.75
C GLU A 50 5.03 -9.75 -1.43
N ASN A 51 5.77 -10.63 -0.75
CA ASN A 51 7.21 -10.44 -0.50
C ASN A 51 7.98 -11.62 -1.10
N TRP A 52 8.61 -11.40 -2.25
CA TRP A 52 9.35 -12.43 -2.99
C TRP A 52 10.73 -12.72 -2.41
N LEU A 53 11.27 -11.87 -1.54
CA LEU A 53 12.56 -12.13 -0.89
C LEU A 53 12.48 -13.25 0.15
N LEU A 54 11.27 -13.58 0.64
CA LEU A 54 11.06 -14.72 1.55
C LEU A 54 11.19 -16.09 0.84
N GLY A 55 11.18 -16.11 -0.50
CA GLY A 55 11.30 -17.33 -1.31
C GLY A 55 12.71 -17.62 -1.86
N LEU A 56 13.64 -16.66 -1.73
CA LEU A 56 15.05 -16.84 -2.12
C LEU A 56 15.79 -17.53 -0.96
N ARG A 57 15.94 -18.86 -1.07
CA ARG A 57 16.86 -19.66 -0.24
C ARG A 57 18.28 -19.59 -0.77
#